data_AF-A0A0F7FAJ7-F1
#
_entry.id   AF-A0A0F7FAJ7-F1
#
_cell.length_a   1.000
_cell.length_b   1.000
_cell.length_c   1.000
_cell.angle_alpha   90.00
_cell.angle_beta   90.00
_cell.angle_gamma   90.00
#
_symmetry.space_group_name_H-M   'P 1'
#
loop_
_entity.id
_entity.type
_entity.pdbx_description
1 polymer ?
#
loop_
_entity_poly.entity_id
_entity_poly.type
_entity_poly.pdbx_seq_one_letter_code
_entity_poly.pdbx_strand_id
1 'polypeptide(L)'
;MEPGEGAVEYARELTEGLTPSEARLVIRDLLKHPPAGPKIKRCAVCSYYFRDRTRPGNAKVCGPSCKTVRKTEQRADQRARQDTDKPNKPRRYDTEAYMRRLWNYEKPYDPDKLAQIYAARERARLMGGGRKKPIRRVDY
;
A
#
# COMPACT_ATOMS: atom_id res chain seq x y z
N MET A 1 -14.08 20.22 2.00
CA MET A 1 -13.27 19.13 1.43
C MET A 1 -13.69 18.95 -0.02
N GLU A 2 -12.75 18.89 -0.95
CA GLU A 2 -13.05 18.75 -2.38
C GLU A 2 -13.54 17.33 -2.72
N PRO A 3 -14.40 17.17 -3.74
CA PRO A 3 -14.85 15.86 -4.18
C PRO A 3 -13.69 15.06 -4.77
N GLY A 4 -13.59 13.77 -4.40
CA GLY A 4 -12.61 12.87 -4.99
C GLY A 4 -13.02 12.36 -6.37
N GLU A 5 -12.12 11.64 -7.02
CA GLU A 5 -12.21 11.28 -8.44
C GLU A 5 -13.52 10.52 -8.75
N GLY A 6 -13.86 9.48 -7.99
CA GLY A 6 -15.08 8.71 -8.25
C GLY A 6 -16.37 9.44 -7.88
N ALA A 7 -16.33 10.48 -7.05
CA ALA A 7 -17.49 11.33 -6.81
C ALA A 7 -17.73 12.25 -8.02
N VAL A 8 -16.65 12.78 -8.60
CA VAL A 8 -16.71 13.59 -9.84
C VAL A 8 -17.17 12.73 -11.02
N GLU A 9 -16.64 11.51 -11.18
CA GLU A 9 -17.09 10.59 -12.23
C GLU A 9 -18.57 10.24 -12.10
N TYR A 10 -19.04 9.96 -10.89
CA TYR A 10 -20.45 9.67 -10.66
C TYR A 10 -21.36 10.88 -10.94
N ALA A 11 -20.92 12.09 -10.55
CA ALA A 11 -21.65 13.31 -10.90
C ALA A 11 -21.70 13.52 -12.42
N ARG A 12 -20.60 13.25 -13.14
CA ARG A 12 -20.56 13.32 -14.60
C ARG A 12 -21.53 12.34 -15.25
N GLU A 13 -21.57 11.09 -14.80
CA GLU A 13 -22.52 10.08 -15.30
C GLU A 13 -23.99 10.53 -15.15
N LEU A 14 -24.31 11.29 -14.09
CA LEU A 14 -25.67 11.79 -13.86
C LEU A 14 -26.04 13.01 -14.68
N THR A 15 -25.04 13.82 -15.04
CA THR A 15 -25.25 15.11 -15.73
C THR A 15 -24.89 15.05 -17.21
N GLU A 16 -24.49 13.89 -17.72
CA GLU A 16 -24.11 13.71 -19.12
C GLU A 16 -25.29 14.04 -20.05
N GLY A 17 -25.06 14.94 -21.01
CA GLY A 17 -26.09 15.39 -21.96
C GLY A 17 -27.11 16.39 -21.41
N LEU A 18 -27.04 16.75 -20.11
CA LEU A 18 -27.94 17.74 -19.52
C LEU A 18 -27.41 19.17 -19.69
N THR A 19 -28.34 20.11 -19.86
CA THR A 19 -28.01 21.53 -19.72
C THR A 19 -27.63 21.86 -18.27
N PRO A 20 -26.85 22.93 -18.02
CA PRO A 20 -26.51 23.34 -16.66
C PRO A 20 -27.72 23.55 -15.73
N SER A 21 -28.85 24.00 -16.30
CA SER A 21 -30.14 24.17 -15.61
C SER A 21 -30.74 22.83 -15.16
N GLU A 22 -30.75 21.83 -16.03
CA GLU A 22 -31.30 20.50 -15.73
C GLU A 22 -30.38 19.75 -14.77
N ALA A 23 -29.06 19.83 -14.97
CA ALA A 23 -28.06 19.26 -14.07
C ALA A 23 -28.23 19.78 -12.63
N ARG A 24 -28.52 21.08 -12.45
CA ARG A 24 -28.83 21.65 -11.13
C ARG A 24 -30.05 21.01 -10.47
N LEU A 25 -31.10 20.71 -11.23
CA LEU A 25 -32.30 20.06 -10.69
C LEU A 25 -31.98 18.65 -10.21
N VAL A 26 -31.25 17.86 -11.01
CA VAL A 26 -30.80 16.50 -10.66
C VAL A 26 -29.90 16.51 -9.42
N ILE A 27 -28.92 17.42 -9.36
CA ILE A 27 -28.03 17.55 -8.21
C ILE A 27 -28.81 17.94 -6.95
N ARG A 28 -29.76 18.88 -7.06
CA ARG A 28 -30.61 19.29 -5.93
C ARG A 28 -31.47 18.14 -5.42
N ASP A 29 -32.01 17.34 -6.33
CA ASP A 29 -32.79 16.15 -5.99
C ASP A 29 -31.95 15.11 -5.26
N LEU A 30 -30.75 14.82 -5.78
CA LEU A 30 -29.81 13.88 -5.18
C LEU A 30 -29.31 14.28 -3.78
N LEU A 31 -29.25 15.58 -3.49
CA LEU A 31 -28.92 16.07 -2.15
C LEU A 31 -30.08 15.88 -1.15
N LYS A 32 -31.33 15.96 -1.61
CA LYS A 32 -32.52 15.78 -0.77
C LYS A 32 -32.90 14.31 -0.61
N HIS A 33 -32.75 13.53 -1.68
CA HIS A 33 -33.16 12.15 -1.76
C HIS A 33 -31.94 11.27 -2.03
N PRO A 34 -31.48 10.47 -1.04
CA PRO A 34 -30.33 9.61 -1.24
C PRO A 34 -30.63 8.57 -2.33
N PRO A 35 -29.72 8.39 -3.31
CA PRO A 35 -29.91 7.42 -4.38
C PRO A 35 -29.90 5.98 -3.84
N ALA A 36 -30.93 5.19 -4.15
CA ALA A 36 -31.16 3.85 -3.59
C ALA A 36 -30.38 2.72 -4.30
N GLY A 37 -29.37 3.03 -5.10
CA GLY A 37 -28.63 2.00 -5.85
C GLY A 37 -27.75 1.14 -4.91
N PRO A 38 -27.71 -0.20 -5.08
CA PRO A 38 -26.98 -1.11 -4.17
C PRO A 38 -25.47 -0.85 -4.11
N LYS A 39 -24.92 -0.21 -5.16
CA LYS A 39 -23.51 0.17 -5.25
C LYS A 39 -23.27 1.67 -5.10
N ILE A 40 -24.28 2.47 -4.77
CA ILE A 40 -24.12 3.91 -4.57
C ILE A 40 -23.91 4.16 -3.08
N LYS A 41 -22.81 4.83 -2.74
CA LYS A 41 -22.38 5.01 -1.34
C LYS A 41 -21.89 6.43 -1.12
N ARG A 42 -21.89 6.87 0.14
CA ARG A 42 -21.22 8.10 0.55
C ARG A 42 -19.77 7.83 0.89
N CYS A 43 -18.86 8.66 0.37
CA CYS A 43 -17.45 8.59 0.68
C CYS A 43 -17.21 8.91 2.16
N ALA A 44 -16.45 8.08 2.86
CA ALA A 44 -16.12 8.28 4.27
C ALA A 44 -15.20 9.50 4.54
N VAL A 45 -14.64 10.11 3.49
CA VAL A 45 -13.71 11.22 3.57
C VAL A 45 -14.40 12.49 3.08
N CYS A 46 -14.66 12.59 1.77
CA CYS A 46 -15.29 13.79 1.20
C CYS A 46 -16.82 13.85 1.34
N SER A 47 -17.50 12.82 1.86
CA SER A 47 -18.96 12.77 2.08
C SER A 47 -19.86 12.85 0.82
N TYR A 48 -19.29 12.99 -0.37
CA TYR A 48 -20.01 12.93 -1.64
C TYR A 48 -20.42 11.49 -2.02
N TYR A 49 -21.50 11.39 -2.80
CA TYR A 49 -21.94 10.12 -3.36
C TYR A 49 -21.00 9.65 -4.48
N PHE A 50 -20.77 8.35 -4.55
CA PHE A 50 -20.01 7.71 -5.63
C PHE A 50 -20.56 6.31 -5.90
N ARG A 51 -20.29 5.81 -7.10
CA ARG A 51 -20.61 4.43 -7.48
C ARG A 51 -19.42 3.51 -7.21
N ASP A 52 -19.63 2.49 -6.39
CA ASP A 52 -18.63 1.48 -6.08
C ASP A 52 -18.45 0.51 -7.26
N ARG A 53 -17.36 0.71 -8.01
CA ARG A 53 -16.97 -0.16 -9.13
C ARG A 53 -16.16 -1.38 -8.71
N THR A 54 -15.85 -1.55 -7.42
CA THR A 54 -15.07 -2.70 -6.96
C THR A 54 -15.89 -3.99 -7.05
N ARG A 55 -15.21 -5.11 -7.39
CA ARG A 55 -15.86 -6.43 -7.44
C ARG A 55 -16.57 -6.80 -6.13
N PRO A 56 -15.96 -6.60 -4.93
CA PRO A 56 -16.63 -6.92 -3.68
C PRO A 56 -17.75 -5.95 -3.31
N GLY A 57 -17.83 -4.77 -3.95
CA GLY A 57 -18.82 -3.76 -3.61
C GLY A 57 -18.71 -3.31 -2.16
N ASN A 58 -17.49 -3.17 -1.62
CA ASN A 58 -17.23 -2.77 -0.23
C ASN A 58 -16.36 -1.51 -0.10
N ALA A 59 -16.15 -0.76 -1.18
CA ALA A 59 -15.42 0.50 -1.14
C ALA A 59 -16.11 1.48 -0.18
N LYS A 60 -15.28 2.18 0.60
CA LYS A 60 -15.70 3.20 1.57
C LYS A 60 -15.29 4.61 1.14
N VAL A 61 -14.45 4.73 0.13
CA VAL A 61 -13.93 6.00 -0.38
C VAL A 61 -14.10 6.04 -1.88
N CYS A 62 -14.32 7.25 -2.42
CA CYS A 62 -14.63 7.43 -3.83
C CYS A 62 -13.43 7.33 -4.77
N GLY A 63 -12.19 7.42 -4.28
CA GLY A 63 -11.01 7.38 -5.15
C GLY A 63 -9.67 7.36 -4.41
N PRO A 64 -8.54 7.32 -5.15
CA PRO A 64 -7.19 7.33 -4.62
C PRO A 64 -6.88 8.52 -3.71
N SER A 65 -7.32 9.73 -4.06
CA SER A 65 -7.16 10.94 -3.24
C SER A 65 -7.69 10.74 -1.82
N CYS A 66 -8.98 10.40 -1.70
CA CYS A 66 -9.65 10.12 -0.43
C CYS A 66 -9.04 8.90 0.29
N LYS A 67 -8.60 7.88 -0.46
CA LYS A 67 -7.94 6.71 0.12
C LYS A 67 -6.64 7.08 0.82
N THR A 68 -5.87 8.00 0.27
CA THR A 68 -4.61 8.47 0.86
C THR A 68 -4.88 9.23 2.15
N VAL A 69 -5.81 10.19 2.15
CA VAL A 69 -6.19 10.95 3.36
C VAL A 69 -6.59 10.02 4.49
N ARG A 70 -7.52 9.09 4.23
CA ARG A 70 -7.98 8.12 5.23
C ARG A 70 -6.86 7.24 5.79
N LYS A 71 -5.93 6.81 4.93
CA LYS A 71 -4.77 6.02 5.38
C LYS A 71 -3.81 6.84 6.24
N THR A 72 -3.65 8.12 5.94
CA THR A 72 -2.81 9.03 6.72
C THR A 72 -3.39 9.22 8.13
N GLU A 73 -4.71 9.48 8.22
CA GLU A 73 -5.43 9.57 9.51
C GLU A 73 -5.32 8.28 10.31
N GLN A 74 -5.61 7.13 9.70
CA GLN A 74 -5.49 5.82 10.36
C GLN A 74 -4.08 5.55 10.90
N ARG A 75 -3.04 5.98 10.19
CA ARG A 75 -1.65 5.87 10.64
C ARG A 75 -1.33 6.85 11.76
N ALA A 76 -1.88 8.06 11.72
CA ALA A 76 -1.75 9.03 12.81
C ALA A 76 -2.39 8.48 14.09
N ASP A 77 -3.63 7.96 14.00
CA ASP A 77 -4.32 7.30 15.10
C ASP A 77 -3.55 6.08 15.63
N GLN A 78 -3.00 5.27 14.72
CA GLN A 78 -2.20 4.11 15.10
C GLN A 78 -0.94 4.51 15.87
N ARG A 79 -0.26 5.60 15.46
CA ARG A 79 0.91 6.13 16.17
C ARG A 79 0.52 6.73 17.52
N ALA A 80 -0.59 7.47 17.59
CA ALA A 80 -1.10 8.03 18.83
C ALA A 80 -1.52 6.94 19.84
N ARG A 81 -2.07 5.82 19.36
CA ARG A 81 -2.40 4.63 20.17
C ARG A 81 -1.21 3.73 20.45
N GLN A 82 -0.08 3.96 19.81
CA GLN A 82 1.11 3.16 20.08
C GLN A 82 1.70 3.67 21.38
N ASP A 83 1.20 3.12 22.49
CA ASP A 83 1.75 3.35 23.82
C ASP A 83 3.28 3.20 23.76
N THR A 84 3.98 4.24 24.20
CA THR A 84 5.44 4.25 24.39
C THR A 84 5.89 3.20 25.40
N ASP A 85 4.94 2.70 26.21
CA ASP A 85 5.17 1.78 27.32
C ASP A 85 4.99 0.31 26.95
N LYS A 86 5.14 -0.07 25.67
CA LYS A 86 5.34 -1.49 25.36
C LYS A 86 6.71 -1.89 25.92
N PRO A 87 6.77 -2.74 26.97
CA PRO A 87 8.05 -3.20 27.46
C PRO A 87 8.74 -3.91 26.30
N ASN A 88 9.97 -3.50 26.00
CA ASN A 88 10.82 -4.26 25.09
C ASN A 88 10.81 -5.69 25.62
N LYS A 89 10.25 -6.63 24.85
CA LYS A 89 10.29 -8.04 25.23
C LYS A 89 11.75 -8.35 25.52
N PRO A 90 12.08 -8.89 26.71
CA PRO A 90 13.46 -9.23 27.00
C PRO A 90 13.96 -10.11 25.85
N ARG A 91 15.11 -9.76 25.28
CA ARG A 91 15.75 -10.59 24.25
C ARG A 91 15.90 -11.97 24.87
N ARG A 92 15.09 -12.93 24.44
CA ARG A 92 15.23 -14.32 24.86
C ARG A 92 16.56 -14.78 24.29
N TYR A 93 17.57 -14.84 25.14
CA TYR A 93 18.89 -15.31 24.76
C TYR A 93 18.79 -16.83 24.66
N ASP A 94 18.42 -17.29 23.48
CA ASP A 94 18.45 -18.69 23.13
C ASP A 94 19.91 -19.09 22.95
N THR A 95 20.49 -19.63 24.02
CA THR A 95 21.88 -20.09 24.08
C THR A 95 22.17 -21.10 22.98
N GLU A 96 21.22 -21.98 22.64
CA GLU A 96 21.39 -22.95 21.56
C GLU A 96 21.44 -22.27 20.19
N ALA A 97 20.56 -21.31 19.94
CA ALA A 97 20.59 -20.53 18.71
C ALA A 97 21.87 -19.69 18.59
N TYR A 98 22.39 -19.16 19.70
CA TYR A 98 23.66 -18.44 19.75
C TYR A 98 24.85 -19.35 19.46
N MET A 99 24.93 -20.51 20.13
CA MET A 99 25.99 -21.50 19.90
C MET A 99 25.97 -22.03 18.46
N ARG A 100 24.78 -22.27 17.90
CA ARG A 100 24.63 -22.68 16.49
C ARG A 100 25.12 -21.60 15.52
N ARG A 101 24.94 -20.32 15.85
CA ARG A 101 25.49 -19.22 15.04
C ARG A 101 27.01 -19.19 15.14
N LEU A 102 27.58 -19.31 16.33
CA LEU A 102 29.04 -19.37 16.54
C LEU A 102 29.67 -20.49 15.72
N TRP A 103 29.10 -21.69 15.77
CA TRP A 103 29.56 -22.82 14.96
C TRP A 103 29.60 -22.53 13.46
N ASN A 104 28.60 -21.80 12.94
CA ASN A 104 28.57 -21.40 11.53
C ASN A 104 29.64 -20.36 11.17
N TYR A 105 30.11 -19.57 12.14
CA TYR A 105 31.20 -18.61 11.96
C TYR A 105 32.58 -19.26 12.06
N GLU A 106 32.74 -20.23 12.97
CA GLU A 106 34.02 -20.92 13.21
C GLU A 106 34.29 -22.02 12.19
N LYS A 107 33.26 -22.56 11.54
CA LYS A 107 33.42 -23.58 10.51
C LYS A 107 34.29 -23.03 9.36
N PRO A 108 35.46 -23.64 9.09
CA PRO A 108 36.27 -23.26 7.94
C PRO A 108 35.46 -23.38 6.65
N TYR A 109 35.52 -22.34 5.82
CA TYR A 109 34.93 -22.42 4.50
C TYR A 109 35.76 -23.37 3.64
N ASP A 110 35.06 -24.17 2.85
CA ASP A 110 35.67 -24.97 1.79
C ASP A 110 36.47 -24.05 0.83
N PRO A 111 37.63 -24.50 0.31
CA PRO A 111 38.47 -23.70 -0.59
C PRO A 111 37.71 -23.10 -1.79
N ASP A 112 36.77 -23.85 -2.37
CA ASP A 112 35.97 -23.38 -3.52
C ASP A 112 35.03 -22.25 -3.10
N LYS A 113 34.49 -22.35 -1.88
CA LYS A 113 33.61 -21.33 -1.31
C LYS A 113 34.38 -20.07 -0.94
N LEU A 114 35.62 -20.19 -0.47
CA LEU A 114 36.52 -19.04 -0.26
C LEU A 114 36.79 -18.30 -1.58
N ALA A 115 37.15 -19.03 -2.65
CA ALA A 115 37.39 -18.46 -3.96
C ALA A 115 36.16 -17.68 -4.50
N GLN A 116 34.95 -18.22 -4.31
CA GLN A 116 33.70 -17.54 -4.67
C GLN A 116 33.46 -16.25 -3.87
N ILE A 117 33.78 -16.26 -2.57
CA ILE A 117 33.66 -15.08 -1.70
C ILE A 117 34.63 -13.99 -2.15
N TYR A 118 35.88 -14.34 -2.44
CA TYR A 118 36.88 -13.39 -2.96
C TYR A 118 36.45 -12.79 -4.31
N ALA A 119 36.04 -13.63 -5.26
CA ALA A 119 35.54 -13.16 -6.56
C ALA A 119 34.28 -12.30 -6.45
N ALA A 120 33.39 -12.59 -5.49
CA ALA A 120 32.21 -11.76 -5.23
C ALA A 120 32.58 -10.40 -4.62
N ARG A 121 33.55 -10.37 -3.69
CA ARG A 121 34.07 -9.15 -3.06
C ARG A 121 34.76 -8.25 -4.08
N GLU A 122 35.54 -8.85 -4.98
CA GLU A 122 36.26 -8.11 -6.01
C GLU A 122 35.31 -7.53 -7.06
N ARG A 123 34.31 -8.31 -7.51
CA ARG A 123 33.22 -7.80 -8.36
C ARG A 123 32.46 -6.64 -7.71
N ALA A 124 32.19 -6.71 -6.41
CA ALA A 124 31.48 -5.65 -5.70
C ALA A 124 32.31 -4.35 -5.60
N ARG A 125 33.64 -4.46 -5.45
CA ARG A 125 34.56 -3.31 -5.46
C ARG A 125 34.62 -2.64 -6.84
N LEU A 126 34.76 -3.43 -7.89
CA LEU A 126 34.90 -2.92 -9.26
C LEU A 126 33.59 -2.33 -9.81
N MET A 127 32.44 -2.89 -9.44
CA MET A 127 31.12 -2.54 -10.02
C MET A 127 30.25 -1.65 -9.13
N GLY A 128 30.77 -1.13 -8.01
CA GLY A 128 30.08 -0.08 -7.23
C GLY A 128 28.80 -0.52 -6.51
N GLY A 129 28.71 -1.78 -6.07
CA GLY A 129 27.66 -2.25 -5.16
C GLY A 129 26.75 -3.38 -5.69
N GLY A 130 26.60 -4.41 -4.84
CA GLY A 130 25.41 -5.27 -4.76
C GLY A 130 25.03 -6.18 -5.94
N ARG A 131 25.37 -7.47 -5.81
CA ARG A 131 24.69 -8.66 -6.40
C ARG A 131 23.83 -8.44 -7.67
N LYS A 132 24.42 -8.07 -8.81
CA LYS A 132 23.81 -8.42 -10.11
C LYS A 132 24.13 -9.88 -10.41
N LYS A 133 23.15 -10.78 -10.25
CA LYS A 133 23.29 -12.17 -10.69
C LYS A 133 23.41 -12.17 -12.23
N PRO A 134 24.36 -12.92 -12.81
CA PRO A 134 24.43 -13.05 -14.26
C PRO A 134 23.13 -13.72 -14.75
N ILE A 135 22.46 -13.07 -15.70
CA ILE A 135 21.28 -13.63 -16.36
C ILE A 135 21.78 -14.72 -17.30
N ARG A 136 21.47 -15.97 -17.00
CA ARG A 136 21.77 -17.09 -17.90
C ARG A 136 20.78 -17.00 -19.07
N ARG A 137 21.23 -16.49 -20.21
CA ARG A 137 20.46 -16.61 -21.45
C ARG A 137 20.48 -18.08 -21.86
N VAL A 138 19.30 -18.67 -21.95
CA VAL A 138 19.09 -19.97 -22.59
C VAL A 138 18.62 -19.62 -23.98
N ASP A 139 19.42 -19.97 -24.98
CA ASP A 139 19.01 -19.87 -26.38
C ASP A 139 18.01 -21.02 -26.63
N TYR A 140 16.83 -20.65 -27.15
CA TYR A 140 15.78 -21.60 -27.54
C TYR A 140 16.12 -22.29 -28.85
#